data_AF-U1PQ15-F1
#
_entry.id   AF-U1PQ15-F1
#
_cell.length_a   1.000
_cell.length_b   1.000
_cell.length_c   1.000
_cell.angle_alpha   90.00
_cell.angle_beta   90.00
_cell.angle_gamma   90.00
#
_symmetry.space_group_name_H-M   'P 1'
#
loop_
_entity.id
_entity.type
_entity.pdbx_description
1 polymer ?
#
loop_
_entity_poly.entity_id
_entity_poly.type
_entity_poly.pdbx_seq_one_letter_code
_entity_poly.pdbx_strand_id
1 'polypeptide(L)' 'MSVTGPDGVEWVTAAEVRERMPGLSYRTLQSWRRRKRVRSLRSAGQVWVAWPDVLEREAAANCAGWRRGRRATCSR' A
#
# COMPACT_ATOMS: atom_id res chain seq x y z
N MET A 1 -4.84 10.45 9.90
CA MET A 1 -5.00 11.75 9.21
C MET A 1 -4.83 11.59 7.70
N SER A 2 -5.70 12.24 6.93
CA SER A 2 -5.65 12.35 5.47
C SER A 2 -5.66 13.81 5.03
N VAL A 3 -5.05 14.10 3.88
CA VAL A 3 -5.09 15.42 3.23
C VAL A 3 -5.17 15.23 1.72
N THR A 4 -6.00 16.00 1.04
CA THR A 4 -6.05 16.00 -0.42
C THR A 4 -5.10 17.07 -0.94
N GLY A 5 -4.13 16.67 -1.76
CA GLY A 5 -3.20 17.59 -2.40
C GLY A 5 -3.87 18.39 -3.52
N PRO A 6 -3.19 19.44 -4.04
CA PRO A 6 -3.71 20.27 -5.13
C PRO A 6 -3.98 19.46 -6.42
N ASP A 7 -3.27 18.35 -6.62
CA ASP A 7 -3.43 17.44 -7.75
C ASP A 7 -4.65 16.50 -7.60
N GLY A 8 -5.49 16.69 -6.57
CA GLY A 8 -6.62 15.82 -6.23
C GLY A 8 -6.23 14.48 -5.60
N VAL A 9 -4.93 14.24 -5.37
CA VAL A 9 -4.45 13.01 -4.75
C VAL A 9 -4.65 13.05 -3.24
N GLU A 10 -5.34 12.05 -2.70
CA GLU A 10 -5.41 11.85 -1.25
C GLU A 10 -4.08 11.29 -0.72
N TRP A 11 -3.51 11.99 0.24
CA TRP A 11 -2.33 11.60 0.99
C TRP A 11 -2.75 11.21 2.40
N VAL A 12 -2.29 10.05 2.85
CA VAL A 12 -2.58 9.52 4.18
C VAL A 12 -1.31 9.25 4.95
N THR A 13 -1.35 9.41 6.27
CA THR A 13 -0.21 9.06 7.11
C THR A 13 -0.04 7.55 7.19
N ALA A 14 1.19 7.07 7.44
CA ALA A 14 1.42 5.64 7.62
C ALA A 14 0.62 5.02 8.79
N ALA A 15 0.25 5.82 9.79
CA ALA A 15 -0.64 5.40 10.87
C ALA A 15 -2.09 5.22 10.37
N GLU A 16 -2.62 6.21 9.64
CA GLU A 16 -3.96 6.15 9.04
C GLU A 16 -4.13 4.94 8.11
N VAL A 17 -3.10 4.63 7.32
CA VAL A 17 -3.12 3.46 6.44
C VAL A 17 -3.41 2.18 7.22
N ARG A 18 -2.83 2.03 8.42
CA ARG A 18 -3.03 0.84 9.25
C ARG A 18 -4.41 0.79 9.90
N GLU A 19 -4.98 1.95 10.22
CA GLU A 19 -6.34 2.05 10.75
C GLU A 19 -7.36 1.69 9.67
N ARG A 20 -7.18 2.18 8.43
CA ARG A 20 -8.06 1.87 7.29
C ARG A 20 -7.86 0.46 6.73
N MET A 21 -6.63 -0.06 6.78
CA MET A 21 -6.27 -1.39 6.29
C MET A 21 -5.51 -2.18 7.36
N PRO A 22 -6.24 -2.79 8.33
CA PRO A 22 -5.61 -3.57 9.38
C PRO A 22 -4.86 -4.81 8.85
N GLY A 23 -5.22 -5.31 7.66
CA GLY A 23 -4.54 -6.42 6.99
C GLY A 23 -3.17 -6.06 6.39
N LEU A 24 -2.88 -4.76 6.21
CA LEU A 24 -1.63 -4.32 5.59
C LEU A 24 -0.51 -4.20 6.63
N SER A 25 0.51 -5.06 6.51
CA SER A 25 1.66 -5.00 7.41
C SER A 25 2.50 -3.73 7.20
N TYR A 26 3.02 -3.16 8.29
CA TYR A 26 3.96 -2.04 8.22
C TYR A 26 5.18 -2.35 7.35
N ARG A 27 5.70 -3.59 7.40
CA ARG A 27 6.85 -4.02 6.59
C ARG A 27 6.52 -4.03 5.10
N THR A 28 5.29 -4.39 4.72
CA THR A 28 4.81 -4.34 3.34
C THR A 28 4.81 -2.89 2.84
N LEU A 29 4.17 -2.00 3.60
CA LEU A 29 4.13 -0.57 3.26
C LEU A 29 5.54 0.04 3.19
N GLN A 30 6.42 -0.30 4.13
CA GLN A 30 7.82 0.14 4.13
C GLN A 30 8.58 -0.36 2.90
N SER A 31 8.37 -1.63 2.51
CA SER A 31 8.96 -2.22 1.30
C SER A 31 8.51 -1.50 0.04
N TRP A 32 7.21 -1.20 -0.08
CA TRP A 32 6.67 -0.46 -1.22
C TRP A 32 7.27 0.95 -1.34
N ARG A 33 7.40 1.66 -0.22
CA ARG A 33 8.05 2.97 -0.19
C ARG A 33 9.52 2.90 -0.60
N ARG A 34 10.29 1.97 -0.02
CA ARG A 34 11.71 1.79 -0.36
C ARG A 34 11.93 1.47 -1.84
N ARG A 35 11.00 0.73 -2.44
CA ARG A 35 11.02 0.36 -3.87
C ARG A 35 10.34 1.39 -4.78
N LYS A 36 9.96 2.57 -4.27
CA LYS A 36 9.26 3.63 -5.00
C LYS A 36 7.99 3.13 -5.72
N ARG A 37 7.30 2.12 -5.15
CA ARG A 37 6.07 1.53 -5.70
C ARG A 37 4.81 2.30 -5.33
N VAL A 38 4.92 3.11 -4.28
CA VAL A 38 3.92 4.09 -3.83
C VAL A 38 4.63 5.43 -3.70
N ARG A 39 3.98 6.51 -4.12
CA ARG A 39 4.47 7.86 -3.87
C ARG A 39 4.44 8.14 -2.37
N SER A 40 5.51 8.76 -1.88
CA SER A 40 5.62 9.10 -0.46
C SER A 40 6.33 10.43 -0.27
N LEU A 41 5.93 11.17 0.74
CA LEU A 41 6.56 12.43 1.15
C LEU A 41 6.72 12.47 2.67
N ARG A 42 7.66 13.30 3.13
CA ARG A 42 7.88 13.53 4.56
C ARG A 42 7.53 14.99 4.86
N SER A 43 6.59 15.19 5.76
CA SER A 43 6.14 16.53 6.17
C SER A 43 5.79 16.51 7.65
N ALA A 44 6.17 17.56 8.38
CA ALA A 44 5.98 17.69 9.83
C ALA A 44 6.43 16.45 10.63
N GLY A 45 7.57 15.85 10.25
CA GLY A 45 8.10 14.65 10.89
C GLY A 45 7.38 13.34 10.54
N GLN A 46 6.23 13.41 9.85
CA GLN A 46 5.42 12.25 9.49
C GLN A 46 5.68 11.80 8.06
N VAL A 47 5.41 10.52 7.82
CA VAL A 47 5.43 9.92 6.50
C VAL A 47 4.01 9.90 5.96
N TRP A 48 3.87 10.48 4.78
CA TRP A 48 2.65 10.48 4.00
C TRP A 48 2.84 9.61 2.77
N VAL A 49 1.80 8.88 2.39
CA VAL A 49 1.75 8.06 1.18
C VAL A 49 0.50 8.41 0.39
N ALA A 50 0.61 8.35 -0.94
CA ALA A 50 -0.54 8.52 -1.81
C ALA A 50 -1.49 7.31 -1.61
N TRP A 51 -2.71 7.59 -1.19
CA TRP A 51 -3.72 6.57 -0.92
C TRP A 51 -4.11 5.74 -2.15
N PRO A 52 -4.29 6.33 -3.35
CA PRO A 52 -4.58 5.57 -4.56
C PRO A 52 -3.51 4.51 -4.87
N ASP A 53 -2.22 4.88 -4.74
CA ASP A 53 -1.12 3.95 -4.98
C ASP A 53 -1.14 2.77 -3.98
N VAL A 54 -1.55 3.01 -2.73
CA VAL A 54 -1.69 1.94 -1.72
C VAL A 54 -2.81 0.98 -2.10
N LEU A 55 -3.98 1.51 -2.51
CA LEU A 55 -5.11 0.71 -2.97
C LEU A 55 -4.74 -0.15 -4.18
N GLU A 56 -4.09 0.44 -5.19
CA GLU A 56 -3.66 -0.28 -6.39
C GLU A 56 -2.66 -1.41 -6.06
N ARG A 57 -1.71 -1.15 -5.15
CA ARG A 57 -0.71 -2.15 -4.77
C ARG A 57 -1.30 -3.26 -3.93
N GLU A 58 -2.24 -2.95 -3.06
CA GLU A 58 -2.94 -3.96 -2.28
C GLU A 58 -3.81 -4.84 -3.17
N ALA A 59 -4.57 -4.24 -4.11
CA ALA A 59 -5.34 -5.00 -5.09
C ALA A 59 -4.45 -5.91 -5.93
N ALA A 60 -3.32 -5.40 -6.44
CA ALA A 60 -2.35 -6.20 -7.19
C ALA A 60 -1.72 -7.31 -6.34
N ALA A 61 -1.44 -7.06 -5.06
CA ALA A 61 -0.91 -8.05 -4.12
C ALA A 61 -1.93 -9.15 -3.83
N ASN A 62 -3.21 -8.80 -3.66
CA ASN A 62 -4.30 -9.73 -3.48
C ASN A 62 -4.47 -10.63 -4.72
N CYS A 63 -4.48 -10.05 -5.93
CA CYS A 63 -4.50 -10.81 -7.17
C CYS A 63 -3.26 -11.71 -7.34
N ALA A 64 -2.07 -11.24 -6.95
CA ALA A 64 -0.84 -12.04 -7.02
C ALA A 64 -0.77 -13.13 -5.93
N GLY A 65 -1.36 -12.89 -4.76
CA GLY A 65 -1.55 -13.88 -3.71
C GLY A 65 -2.50 -14.99 -4.17
N TRP A 66 -3.57 -14.63 -4.87
CA TRP A 66 -4.48 -15.57 -5.53
C TRP A 66 -3.75 -16.42 -6.58
N ARG A 67 -2.85 -15.84 -7.37
CA ARG A 67 -1.98 -16.60 -8.29
C ARG A 67 -0.96 -17.49 -7.58
N ARG A 68 -0.41 -17.06 -6.44
CA ARG A 68 0.54 -17.86 -5.64
C ARG A 68 -0.14 -19.02 -4.90
N GLY A 69 -1.42 -18.88 -4.53
CA GLY A 69 -2.23 -19.93 -3.90
C GLY A 69 -2.68 -21.03 -4.87
N ARG A 70 -2.73 -20.76 -6.18
CA ARG A 70 -2.86 -21.79 -7.22
C ARG A 70 -1.48 -22.27 -7.69
N ARG A 71 -0.71 -22.87 -6.79
CA ARG A 71 0.11 -24.00 -7.25
C ARG A 71 -0.91 -25.11 -7.50
N ALA A 72 -1.42 -25.17 -8.73
CA ALA A 72 -2.19 -26.33 -9.17
C ALA A 72 -1.34 -27.54 -8.80
N THR A 73 -1.83 -28.36 -7.87
CA THR A 73 -1.36 -29.71 -7.71
C THR A 73 -1.67 -30.41 -9.03
N CYS A 74 -0.73 -30.33 -9.97
CA CYS A 74 -0.54 -31.39 -10.95
C CYS A 74 -0.04 -32.61 -10.16
N SER A 75 -0.97 -33.31 -9.52
CA SER A 75 -0.79 -34.73 -9.27
C SER A 75 -1.00 -35.44 -10.60
N ARG A 76 0.06 -36.13 -11.00
CA ARG A 76 0.25 -36.96 -12.19
C ARG A 76 -0.85 -38.01 -12.35
#